data_AF-B7QID2-F1
#
_entry.id   AF-B7QID2-F1
#
_cell.length_a   1.000
_cell.length_b   1.000
_cell.length_c   1.000
_cell.angle_alpha   90.00
_cell.angle_beta   90.00
_cell.angle_gamma   90.00
#
_symmetry.space_group_name_H-M   'P 1'
#
loop_
_entity.id
_entity.type
_entity.pdbx_description
1 polymer ?
#
loop_
_entity_poly.entity_id
_entity_poly.type
_entity_poly.pdbx_seq_one_letter_code
_entity_poly.pdbx_strand_id
1 'polypeptide(L)'
;LMTQKDFEDLLKPTTLDDNVINTAQAILRDQFGRVGGLQDPLLGQCNEFRKQDKFIQILHVPGHWLTVTNYGAPNNTVFLLDSIGGISDSAVSQLWRILGQGIEMVTIESKPVQAQENGYDCGLFAIAHAFCIAAGRDPCSYKFDKNAMRAHVLQCIRENEFFDLPYTTAFVLR
;
A
#
# COMPACT_ATOMS: atom_id res chain seq x y z
N LEU A 1 13.44 6.88 10.82
CA LEU A 1 13.26 8.34 10.63
C LEU A 1 13.83 8.67 9.27
N MET A 2 13.10 9.41 8.42
CA MET A 2 13.58 9.76 7.08
C MET A 2 14.82 10.65 7.14
N THR A 3 15.75 10.42 6.24
CA THR A 3 16.94 11.24 6.01
C THR A 3 16.72 12.24 4.87
N GLN A 4 17.60 13.24 4.75
CA GLN A 4 17.59 14.15 3.60
C GLN A 4 17.69 13.42 2.26
N LYS A 5 18.44 12.31 2.22
CA LYS A 5 18.57 11.46 1.04
C LYS A 5 17.24 10.81 0.65
N ASP A 6 16.46 10.33 1.62
CA ASP A 6 15.16 9.69 1.36
C ASP A 6 14.19 10.68 0.68
N PHE A 7 14.22 11.96 1.10
CA PHE A 7 13.44 13.02 0.44
C PHE A 7 13.88 13.30 -1.00
N GLU A 8 15.18 13.23 -1.29
CA GLU A 8 15.73 13.42 -2.63
C GLU A 8 15.45 12.22 -3.53
N ASP A 9 15.55 11.01 -2.99
CA ASP A 9 15.34 9.75 -3.72
C ASP A 9 13.86 9.54 -4.06
N LEU A 10 12.93 10.04 -3.23
CA LEU A 10 11.48 10.02 -3.51
C LEU A 10 11.13 10.68 -4.86
N LEU A 11 11.88 11.71 -5.27
CA LEU A 11 11.65 12.41 -6.53
C LEU A 11 12.32 11.75 -7.75
N LYS A 12 13.18 10.75 -7.54
CA LYS A 12 13.89 10.04 -8.62
C LYS A 12 13.01 8.92 -9.20
N PRO A 13 13.21 8.51 -10.46
CA PRO A 13 12.51 7.38 -11.05
C PRO A 13 13.09 6.03 -10.56
N THR A 14 13.07 5.83 -9.25
CA THR A 14 13.57 4.64 -8.54
C THR A 14 12.52 4.10 -7.59
N THR A 15 12.60 2.80 -7.28
CA THR A 15 11.74 2.16 -6.29
C THR A 15 11.88 2.88 -4.96
N LEU A 16 10.75 3.12 -4.29
CA LEU A 16 10.76 3.75 -2.98
C LEU A 16 11.45 2.83 -1.96
N ASP A 17 12.23 3.45 -1.07
CA ASP A 17 12.82 2.76 0.06
C ASP A 17 11.76 2.47 1.15
N ASP A 18 12.16 1.61 2.07
CA ASP A 18 11.36 1.20 3.22
C ASP A 18 11.12 2.33 4.23
N ASN A 19 12.02 3.31 4.36
CA ASN A 19 11.83 4.46 5.24
C ASN A 19 10.67 5.34 4.78
N VAL A 20 10.57 5.60 3.46
CA VAL A 20 9.46 6.34 2.84
C VAL A 20 8.15 5.58 3.05
N ILE A 21 8.12 4.28 2.75
CA ILE A 21 6.91 3.46 2.92
C ILE A 21 6.49 3.41 4.39
N ASN A 22 7.42 3.18 5.32
CA ASN A 22 7.15 3.14 6.75
C ASN A 22 6.60 4.47 7.27
N THR A 23 7.20 5.59 6.81
CA THR A 23 6.73 6.94 7.19
C THR A 23 5.34 7.20 6.65
N ALA A 24 5.06 6.86 5.38
CA ALA A 24 3.73 7.00 4.80
C ALA A 24 2.68 6.16 5.58
N GLN A 25 3.00 4.90 5.88
CA GLN A 25 2.13 4.04 6.69
C GLN A 25 1.87 4.62 8.09
N ALA A 26 2.89 5.21 8.72
CA ALA A 26 2.73 5.85 10.02
C ALA A 26 1.78 7.05 9.97
N ILE A 27 1.93 7.93 8.97
CA ILE A 27 1.03 9.07 8.77
C ILE A 27 -0.40 8.60 8.53
N LEU A 28 -0.61 7.64 7.62
CA LEU A 28 -1.94 7.10 7.31
C LEU A 28 -2.62 6.49 8.55
N ARG A 29 -1.87 5.73 9.36
CA ARG A 29 -2.37 5.12 10.60
C ARG A 29 -2.78 6.18 11.63
N ASP A 30 -2.04 7.27 11.73
CA ASP A 30 -2.30 8.31 12.71
C ASP A 30 -3.46 9.23 12.24
N GLN A 31 -3.55 9.49 10.93
CA GLN A 31 -4.56 10.37 10.32
C GLN A 31 -5.97 9.76 10.29
N PHE A 32 -6.13 8.49 9.88
CA PHE A 32 -7.45 7.88 9.67
C PHE A 32 -8.03 7.21 10.93
N GLY A 33 -7.51 7.56 12.11
CA GLY A 33 -7.67 6.77 13.32
C GLY A 33 -6.93 5.43 13.18
N ARG A 34 -6.69 4.73 14.29
CA ARG A 34 -5.89 3.50 14.34
C ARG A 34 -6.55 2.35 13.56
N VAL A 35 -6.54 2.42 12.23
CA VAL A 35 -6.74 1.28 11.33
C VAL A 35 -5.71 0.22 11.71
N GLY A 36 -6.14 -1.04 11.85
CA GLY A 36 -5.19 -2.12 12.11
C GLY A 36 -4.22 -2.29 10.95
N GLY A 37 -3.07 -2.89 11.24
CA GLY A 37 -1.99 -3.03 10.26
C GLY A 37 -1.10 -1.79 10.20
N LEU A 38 -0.74 -1.38 8.98
CA LEU A 38 0.21 -0.30 8.67
C LEU A 38 1.46 -0.37 9.58
N GLN A 39 1.93 -1.60 9.77
CA GLN A 39 3.10 -1.95 10.56
C GLN A 39 4.36 -1.69 9.74
N ASP A 40 5.49 -1.51 10.41
CA ASP A 40 6.80 -1.36 9.76
C ASP A 40 7.00 -2.48 8.71
N PRO A 41 7.20 -2.13 7.43
CA PRO A 41 7.23 -3.11 6.35
C PRO A 41 8.39 -4.11 6.49
N LEU A 42 9.47 -3.76 7.19
CA LEU A 42 10.59 -4.67 7.44
C LEU A 42 10.21 -5.86 8.32
N LEU A 43 9.19 -5.72 9.17
CA LEU A 43 8.67 -6.84 9.97
C LEU A 43 8.19 -7.99 9.08
N GLY A 44 7.72 -7.69 7.87
CA GLY A 44 7.35 -8.69 6.88
C GLY A 44 8.53 -9.56 6.44
N GLN A 45 9.71 -8.97 6.25
CA GLN A 45 10.92 -9.69 5.86
C GLN A 45 11.42 -10.62 6.98
N CYS A 46 11.16 -10.25 8.23
CA CYS A 46 11.50 -11.05 9.42
C CYS A 46 10.37 -11.99 9.86
N ASN A 47 9.22 -12.01 9.18
CA ASN A 47 8.00 -12.72 9.60
C ASN A 47 7.52 -12.36 11.02
N GLU A 48 7.63 -11.08 11.39
CA GLU A 48 7.32 -10.52 12.70
C GLU A 48 6.09 -9.60 12.73
N PHE A 49 5.32 -9.53 11.63
CA PHE A 49 4.04 -8.84 11.66
C PHE A 49 3.16 -9.37 12.79
N ARG A 50 2.54 -8.44 13.54
CA ARG A 50 1.58 -8.75 14.58
C ARG A 50 0.23 -9.06 13.96
N LYS A 51 -0.51 -9.94 14.63
CA LYS A 51 -1.88 -10.30 14.25
C LYS A 51 -2.77 -9.06 14.18
N GLN A 52 -3.63 -8.98 13.16
CA GLN A 52 -4.68 -7.97 13.01
C GLN A 52 -5.99 -8.63 12.53
N ASP A 53 -7.11 -8.32 13.20
CA ASP A 53 -8.42 -8.83 12.77
C ASP A 53 -9.00 -8.01 11.61
N LYS A 54 -8.74 -6.69 11.58
CA LYS A 54 -9.11 -5.77 10.50
C LYS A 54 -7.91 -4.91 10.13
N PHE A 55 -7.48 -4.91 8.86
CA PHE A 55 -6.22 -4.25 8.51
C PHE A 55 -6.12 -3.69 7.10
N ILE A 56 -5.19 -2.75 6.95
CA ILE A 56 -4.53 -2.35 5.70
C ILE A 56 -3.04 -2.56 5.94
N GLN A 57 -2.31 -3.19 5.02
CA GLN A 57 -0.87 -3.35 5.17
C GLN A 57 -0.19 -3.25 3.80
N ILE A 58 0.89 -2.48 3.73
CA ILE A 58 1.80 -2.54 2.60
C ILE A 58 2.83 -3.63 2.89
N LEU A 59 2.97 -4.60 1.99
CA LEU A 59 3.93 -5.69 2.06
C LEU A 59 5.16 -5.37 1.22
N HIS A 60 6.33 -5.73 1.73
CA HIS A 60 7.57 -5.74 0.96
C HIS A 60 7.87 -7.17 0.53
N VAL A 61 7.69 -7.48 -0.75
CA VAL A 61 8.13 -8.76 -1.34
C VAL A 61 9.39 -8.52 -2.17
N PRO A 62 10.14 -9.54 -2.60
CA PRO A 62 11.41 -9.33 -3.31
C PRO A 62 11.27 -8.35 -4.50
N GLY A 63 11.83 -7.16 -4.34
CA GLY A 63 11.85 -6.10 -5.36
C GLY A 63 10.52 -5.38 -5.60
N HIS A 64 9.49 -5.57 -4.76
CA HIS A 64 8.15 -5.06 -5.04
C HIS A 64 7.34 -4.70 -3.80
N TRP A 65 6.44 -3.73 -3.96
CA TRP A 65 5.54 -3.20 -2.94
C TRP A 65 4.09 -3.40 -3.37
N LEU A 66 3.26 -3.93 -2.47
CA LEU A 66 1.84 -4.14 -2.74
C LEU A 66 0.99 -3.94 -1.48
N THR A 67 -0.30 -3.68 -1.65
CA THR A 67 -1.22 -3.49 -0.51
C THR A 67 -2.12 -4.69 -0.34
N VAL A 68 -2.32 -5.12 0.90
CA VAL A 68 -3.33 -6.10 1.28
C VAL A 68 -4.30 -5.51 2.29
N THR A 69 -5.57 -5.92 2.20
CA THR A 69 -6.58 -5.50 3.16
C THR A 69 -7.73 -6.49 3.26
N ASN A 70 -8.41 -6.50 4.38
CA ASN A 70 -9.72 -7.14 4.50
C ASN A 70 -10.88 -6.13 4.61
N TYR A 71 -10.63 -4.82 4.47
CA TYR A 71 -11.69 -3.82 4.34
C TYR A 71 -12.51 -4.05 3.06
N GLY A 72 -13.84 -4.08 3.20
CA GLY A 72 -14.76 -4.40 2.10
C GLY A 72 -14.74 -5.86 1.61
N ALA A 73 -13.81 -6.68 2.10
CA ALA A 73 -13.71 -8.08 1.68
C ALA A 73 -14.79 -8.97 2.33
N PRO A 74 -15.26 -10.01 1.63
CA PRO A 74 -16.09 -11.06 2.23
C PRO A 74 -15.39 -11.79 3.38
N ASN A 75 -16.15 -12.63 4.10
CA ASN A 75 -15.60 -13.46 5.16
C ASN A 75 -14.49 -14.37 4.63
N ASN A 76 -13.40 -14.47 5.40
CA ASN A 76 -12.20 -15.24 5.04
C ASN A 76 -11.56 -14.81 3.71
N THR A 77 -11.76 -13.56 3.28
CA THR A 77 -11.13 -13.01 2.08
C THR A 77 -10.21 -11.84 2.42
N VAL A 78 -9.09 -11.76 1.71
CA VAL A 78 -8.18 -10.63 1.70
C VAL A 78 -8.05 -10.13 0.26
N PHE A 79 -8.20 -8.83 0.08
CA PHE A 79 -7.94 -8.16 -1.18
C PHE A 79 -6.45 -7.90 -1.35
N LEU A 80 -5.92 -8.28 -2.51
CA LEU A 80 -4.58 -7.96 -2.97
C LEU A 80 -4.66 -6.85 -4.01
N LEU A 81 -4.03 -5.71 -3.74
CA LEU A 81 -3.97 -4.57 -4.65
C LEU A 81 -2.51 -4.39 -5.10
N ASP A 82 -2.26 -4.88 -6.31
CA ASP A 82 -0.93 -4.97 -6.89
C ASP A 82 -0.93 -4.31 -8.28
N SER A 83 -0.08 -3.30 -8.47
CA SER A 83 0.07 -2.56 -9.71
C SER A 83 0.90 -3.28 -10.78
N ILE A 84 1.63 -4.34 -10.44
CA ILE A 84 2.33 -5.21 -11.42
C ILE A 84 1.49 -6.48 -11.67
N GLY A 85 0.94 -7.02 -10.59
CA GLY A 85 0.14 -8.23 -10.58
C GLY A 85 0.94 -9.47 -10.21
N GLY A 86 0.23 -10.42 -9.60
CA GLY A 86 0.78 -11.72 -9.17
C GLY A 86 0.93 -11.81 -7.66
N ILE A 87 0.62 -12.98 -7.11
CA ILE A 87 0.89 -13.28 -5.71
C ILE A 87 2.17 -14.10 -5.59
N SER A 88 3.03 -13.73 -4.64
CA SER A 88 4.24 -14.48 -4.32
C SER A 88 4.11 -15.24 -3.00
N ASP A 89 4.90 -16.30 -2.83
CA ASP A 89 4.98 -17.04 -1.56
C ASP A 89 5.38 -16.12 -0.39
N SER A 90 6.20 -15.10 -0.67
CA SER A 90 6.57 -14.07 0.31
C SER A 90 5.35 -13.27 0.78
N ALA A 91 4.48 -12.84 -0.15
CA ALA A 91 3.24 -12.15 0.20
C ALA A 91 2.33 -13.06 1.05
N VAL A 92 2.20 -14.34 0.67
CA VAL A 92 1.40 -15.32 1.40
C VAL A 92 1.94 -15.53 2.83
N SER A 93 3.26 -15.72 2.99
CA SER A 93 3.90 -15.88 4.31
C SER A 93 3.66 -14.67 5.22
N GLN A 94 3.85 -13.47 4.69
CA GLN A 94 3.61 -12.23 5.44
C GLN A 94 2.14 -12.08 5.83
N LEU A 95 1.23 -12.41 4.91
CA LEU A 95 -0.21 -12.36 5.17
C LEU A 95 -0.61 -13.32 6.29
N TRP A 96 -0.09 -14.55 6.30
CA TRP A 96 -0.35 -15.52 7.38
C TRP A 96 0.11 -15.01 8.75
N ARG A 97 1.20 -14.23 8.81
CA ARG A 97 1.62 -13.60 10.07
C ARG A 97 0.63 -12.54 10.56
N ILE A 98 0.07 -11.75 9.66
CA ILE A 98 -0.94 -10.73 9.98
C ILE A 98 -2.26 -11.40 10.39
N LEU A 99 -2.67 -12.47 9.72
CA LEU A 99 -3.90 -13.19 10.06
C LEU A 99 -3.81 -13.95 11.40
N GLY A 100 -2.62 -14.43 11.74
CA GLY A 100 -2.36 -15.18 12.96
C GLY A 100 -2.93 -16.59 12.93
N GLN A 101 -2.97 -17.24 14.09
CA GLN A 101 -3.45 -18.61 14.23
C GLN A 101 -4.99 -18.68 14.25
N GLY A 102 -5.54 -19.84 13.89
CA GLY A 102 -6.98 -20.13 13.95
C GLY A 102 -7.75 -19.90 12.65
N ILE A 103 -7.08 -19.45 11.59
CA ILE A 103 -7.64 -19.42 10.24
C ILE A 103 -7.16 -20.66 9.49
N GLU A 104 -8.09 -21.50 9.06
CA GLU A 104 -7.77 -22.72 8.28
C GLU A 104 -7.61 -22.43 6.79
N MET A 105 -8.37 -21.46 6.28
CA MET A 105 -8.37 -21.10 4.87
C MET A 105 -8.65 -19.61 4.71
N VAL A 106 -7.89 -18.96 3.82
CA VAL A 106 -8.13 -17.60 3.37
C VAL A 106 -8.15 -17.58 1.85
N THR A 107 -9.13 -16.88 1.28
CA THR A 107 -9.17 -16.56 -0.15
C THR A 107 -8.45 -15.25 -0.38
N ILE A 108 -7.53 -15.21 -1.34
CA ILE A 108 -6.85 -13.98 -1.73
C ILE A 108 -7.40 -13.57 -3.09
N GLU A 109 -8.09 -12.42 -3.12
CA GLU A 109 -8.70 -11.89 -4.33
C GLU A 109 -7.88 -10.70 -4.83
N SER A 110 -7.27 -10.86 -6.01
CA SER A 110 -6.59 -9.76 -6.70
C SER A 110 -7.61 -8.76 -7.24
N LYS A 111 -7.51 -7.50 -6.81
CA LYS A 111 -8.37 -6.43 -7.31
C LYS A 111 -7.81 -5.85 -8.62
N PRO A 112 -8.67 -5.48 -9.58
CA PRO A 112 -8.26 -4.90 -10.86
C PRO A 112 -7.91 -3.41 -10.70
N VAL A 113 -6.87 -3.11 -9.90
CA VAL A 113 -6.33 -1.75 -9.75
C VAL A 113 -5.56 -1.33 -11.00
N GLN A 114 -5.30 -0.03 -11.13
CA GLN A 114 -4.46 0.49 -12.21
C GLN A 114 -3.08 -0.18 -12.21
N ALA A 115 -2.68 -0.73 -13.35
CA ALA A 115 -1.33 -1.24 -13.55
C ALA A 115 -0.31 -0.09 -13.66
N GLN A 116 0.87 -0.26 -13.07
CA GLN A 116 2.00 0.63 -13.30
C GLN A 116 2.60 0.39 -14.68
N GLU A 117 3.15 1.44 -15.30
CA GLU A 117 3.73 1.37 -16.64
C GLU A 117 5.27 1.25 -16.63
N ASN A 118 5.89 1.30 -15.45
CA ASN A 118 7.33 1.22 -15.26
C ASN A 118 7.68 0.22 -14.16
N GLY A 119 8.97 -0.01 -13.90
CA GLY A 119 9.43 -0.99 -12.90
C GLY A 119 9.61 -0.44 -11.48
N TYR A 120 9.28 0.83 -11.21
CA TYR A 120 9.75 1.52 -9.99
C TYR A 120 8.65 2.26 -9.20
N ASP A 121 7.44 2.40 -9.73
CA ASP A 121 6.35 3.13 -9.06
C ASP A 121 5.48 2.28 -8.11
N CYS A 122 5.78 0.98 -7.94
CA CYS A 122 4.98 0.08 -7.08
C CYS A 122 4.76 0.62 -5.67
N GLY A 123 5.78 1.27 -5.08
CA GLY A 123 5.65 1.92 -3.77
C GLY A 123 4.63 3.07 -3.75
N LEU A 124 4.56 3.88 -4.81
CA LEU A 124 3.58 4.97 -4.92
C LEU A 124 2.16 4.43 -5.05
N PHE A 125 1.97 3.41 -5.90
CA PHE A 125 0.69 2.74 -6.05
C PHE A 125 0.25 2.08 -4.75
N ALA A 126 1.15 1.41 -4.03
CA ALA A 126 0.84 0.82 -2.72
C ALA A 126 0.40 1.89 -1.69
N ILE A 127 1.10 3.03 -1.62
CA ILE A 127 0.68 4.16 -0.76
C ILE A 127 -0.71 4.67 -1.18
N ALA A 128 -0.95 4.87 -2.47
CA ALA A 128 -2.22 5.37 -2.99
C ALA A 128 -3.38 4.42 -2.70
N HIS A 129 -3.18 3.11 -2.87
CA HIS A 129 -4.16 2.09 -2.52
C HIS A 129 -4.46 2.09 -1.02
N ALA A 130 -3.44 2.11 -0.17
CA ALA A 130 -3.60 2.16 1.28
C ALA A 130 -4.36 3.42 1.73
N PHE A 131 -4.04 4.59 1.15
CA PHE A 131 -4.76 5.84 1.40
C PHE A 131 -6.24 5.72 1.00
N CYS A 132 -6.54 5.26 -0.22
CA CYS A 132 -7.92 5.12 -0.69
C CYS A 132 -8.74 4.25 0.26
N ILE A 133 -8.20 3.10 0.69
CA ILE A 133 -8.89 2.20 1.61
C ILE A 133 -9.08 2.86 2.98
N ALA A 134 -8.05 3.53 3.51
CA ALA A 134 -8.13 4.23 4.80
C ALA A 134 -9.16 5.37 4.77
N ALA A 135 -9.30 6.05 3.63
CA ALA A 135 -10.30 7.09 3.37
C ALA A 135 -11.70 6.53 3.03
N GLY A 136 -11.91 5.20 3.07
CA GLY A 136 -13.20 4.57 2.80
C GLY A 136 -13.59 4.53 1.31
N ARG A 137 -12.62 4.54 0.40
CA ARG A 137 -12.82 4.62 -1.06
C ARG A 137 -12.32 3.35 -1.74
N ASP A 138 -12.87 3.06 -2.92
CA ASP A 138 -12.43 1.94 -3.75
C ASP A 138 -11.25 2.35 -4.65
N PRO A 139 -10.05 1.78 -4.46
CA PRO A 139 -8.89 2.09 -5.30
C PRO A 139 -9.09 1.75 -6.78
N CYS A 140 -9.97 0.79 -7.12
CA CYS A 140 -10.30 0.45 -8.51
C CYS A 140 -11.07 1.54 -9.26
N SER A 141 -11.60 2.54 -8.54
CA SER A 141 -12.32 3.68 -9.11
C SER A 141 -11.40 4.82 -9.55
N TYR A 142 -10.08 4.70 -9.33
CA TYR A 142 -9.11 5.75 -9.60
C TYR A 142 -8.16 5.42 -10.74
N LYS A 143 -7.82 6.45 -11.51
CA LYS A 143 -6.72 6.44 -12.47
C LYS A 143 -5.69 7.49 -12.06
N PHE A 144 -4.79 7.11 -11.16
CA PHE A 144 -3.75 7.96 -10.60
C PHE A 144 -2.86 8.60 -11.67
N ASP A 145 -2.56 9.88 -11.49
CA ASP A 145 -1.61 10.62 -12.30
C ASP A 145 -0.19 10.31 -11.82
N LYS A 146 0.42 9.31 -12.47
CA LYS A 146 1.78 8.84 -12.18
C LYS A 146 2.84 9.94 -12.18
N ASN A 147 2.66 10.99 -13.00
CA ASN A 147 3.66 12.05 -13.10
C ASN A 147 3.60 12.99 -11.88
N ALA A 148 2.43 13.12 -11.25
CA ALA A 148 2.22 13.98 -10.10
C ALA A 148 2.43 13.26 -8.75
N MET A 149 2.30 11.92 -8.70
CA MET A 149 2.32 11.16 -7.45
C MET A 149 3.58 11.38 -6.59
N ARG A 150 4.78 11.40 -7.18
CA ARG A 150 6.03 11.56 -6.39
C ARG A 150 6.09 12.88 -5.64
N ALA A 151 5.83 13.98 -6.35
CA ALA A 151 5.80 15.31 -5.75
C ALA A 151 4.70 15.42 -4.69
N HIS A 152 3.53 14.81 -4.95
CA HIS A 152 2.42 14.79 -4.01
C HIS A 152 2.73 14.01 -2.74
N VAL A 153 3.29 12.79 -2.84
CA VAL A 153 3.69 11.99 -1.67
C VAL A 153 4.75 12.72 -0.86
N LEU A 154 5.71 13.38 -1.51
CA LEU A 154 6.71 14.21 -0.83
C LEU A 154 6.05 15.33 -0.04
N GLN A 155 5.08 16.03 -0.63
CA GLN A 155 4.33 17.07 0.04
C GLN A 155 3.57 16.52 1.26
N CYS A 156 2.83 15.42 1.09
CA CYS A 156 2.07 14.78 2.17
C CYS A 156 2.98 14.38 3.35
N ILE A 157 4.15 13.81 3.06
CA ILE A 157 5.14 13.46 4.10
C ILE A 157 5.64 14.71 4.83
N ARG A 158 5.93 15.80 4.12
CA ARG A 158 6.40 17.06 4.73
C ARG A 158 5.33 17.72 5.59
N GLU A 159 4.08 17.62 5.18
CA GLU A 159 2.93 18.17 5.91
C GLU A 159 2.44 17.23 7.02
N ASN A 160 2.97 16.00 7.09
CA ASN A 160 2.55 14.95 8.00
C ASN A 160 1.05 14.65 7.91
N GLU A 161 0.51 14.75 6.69
CA GLU A 161 -0.90 14.53 6.38
C GLU A 161 -1.04 14.12 4.90
N PHE A 162 -1.82 13.08 4.62
CA PHE A 162 -2.14 12.69 3.25
C PHE A 162 -3.45 13.32 2.79
N PHE A 163 -3.41 13.91 1.59
CA PHE A 163 -4.60 14.37 0.87
C PHE A 163 -4.85 13.46 -0.34
N ASP A 164 -6.01 13.66 -0.96
CA ASP A 164 -6.40 12.94 -2.18
C ASP A 164 -5.27 12.89 -3.21
N LEU A 165 -4.80 11.67 -3.50
CA LEU A 165 -3.75 11.45 -4.48
C LEU A 165 -4.21 11.96 -5.85
N PRO A 166 -3.31 12.55 -6.65
CA PRO A 166 -3.68 13.10 -7.95
C PRO A 166 -4.15 11.98 -8.88
N TYR A 167 -5.31 12.17 -9.50
CA TYR A 167 -5.90 11.25 -10.47
C TYR A 167 -6.42 11.99 -11.68
N THR A 168 -6.45 11.31 -12.82
CA THR A 168 -6.95 11.84 -14.08
C THR A 168 -8.47 11.62 -14.17
N THR A 169 -9.22 12.69 -14.42
CA THR A 169 -10.68 12.64 -14.66
C THR A 169 -11.02 12.35 -16.12
N ALA A 170 -10.14 11.68 -16.88
CA ALA A 170 -10.42 11.34 -18.26
C ALA A 170 -11.65 10.40 -18.27
N PHE A 171 -12.82 10.98 -18.59
CA PHE A 171 -14.09 10.29 -18.65
C PHE A 171 -13.95 9.02 -19.50
N VAL A 172 -14.08 7.87 -18.86
CA VAL A 172 -14.41 6.65 -19.59
C VAL A 172 -15.88 6.79 -19.92
N LEU A 173 -16.19 7.29 -21.11
CA LEU A 173 -17.52 7.10 -21.70
C LEU A 173 -17.73 5.59 -21.77
N ARG A 174 -18.65 5.09 -20.94
CA ARG A 174 -19.24 3.76 -21.11
C ARG A 174 -20.34 3.84 -22.15
#